data_AF-A0A7C4JQR8-F1
#
_entry.id   AF-A0A7C4JQR8-F1
#
_cell.length_a   1.000
_cell.length_b   1.000
_cell.length_c   1.000
_cell.angle_alpha   90.00
_cell.angle_beta   90.00
_cell.angle_gamma   90.00
#
_symmetry.space_group_name_H-M   'P 1'
#
loop_
_entity.id
_entity.type
_entity.pdbx_description
1 polymer ?
#
loop_
_entity_poly.entity_id
_entity_poly.type
_entity_poly.pdbx_seq_one_letter_code
_entity_poly.pdbx_strand_id
1 'polypeptide(L)' 'MKLLFIISTDDPETIYNAMRLANVAVKKGDEVIVFMLGKAVTFEKLPTEPFNFMEQINAFQGDFYV' A
#
# COMPACT_ATOMS: atom_id res chain seq x y z
N MET A 1 14.98 -0.14 9.51
CA MET A 1 14.91 1.29 9.12
C MET A 1 13.49 1.80 9.38
N LYS A 2 13.27 3.13 9.35
CA LYS A 2 11.91 3.70 9.41
C LYS A 2 11.56 4.26 8.04
N LEU A 3 10.46 3.78 7.44
CA LEU A 3 10.04 4.13 6.09
C LEU A 3 8.60 4.66 6.10
N LEU A 4 8.35 5.74 5.36
CA LEU A 4 7.02 6.26 5.12
C LEU A 4 6.70 6.17 3.63
N PHE A 5 5.62 5.48 3.31
CA PHE A 5 5.03 5.41 1.98
C PHE A 5 3.85 6.37 1.93
N ILE A 6 3.85 7.26 0.95
CA ILE A 6 2.76 8.19 0.68
C ILE A 6 2.18 7.82 -0.67
N ILE A 7 0.93 7.34 -0.69
CA ILE A 7 0.25 6.89 -1.90
C ILE A 7 -0.92 7.84 -2.16
N SER A 8 -0.90 8.52 -3.30
CA SER A 8 -1.88 9.58 -3.63
C SER A 8 -2.69 9.34 -4.92
N THR A 9 -2.45 8.22 -5.58
CA THR A 9 -3.04 7.86 -6.89
C THR A 9 -4.15 6.82 -6.75
N ASP A 10 -5.09 6.81 -7.70
CA ASP A 10 -6.10 5.78 -7.92
C ASP A 10 -5.68 4.72 -8.96
N ASP A 11 -4.42 4.73 -9.41
CA ASP A 11 -3.89 3.74 -10.33
C ASP A 11 -3.61 2.39 -9.63
N PRO A 12 -4.33 1.29 -9.97
CA PRO A 12 -4.22 0.01 -9.27
C PRO A 12 -2.83 -0.62 -9.32
N GLU A 13 -2.10 -0.48 -10.45
CA GLU A 13 -0.75 -1.02 -10.60
C GLU A 13 0.24 -0.33 -9.67
N THR A 14 0.15 0.99 -9.57
CA THR A 14 1.00 1.80 -8.69
C THR A 14 0.74 1.47 -7.23
N ILE A 15 -0.53 1.37 -6.81
CA ILE A 15 -0.89 0.95 -5.45
C ILE A 15 -0.36 -0.45 -5.16
N TYR A 16 -0.56 -1.40 -6.08
CA TYR A 16 -0.06 -2.76 -5.96
C TYR A 16 1.45 -2.80 -5.74
N ASN A 17 2.23 -2.11 -6.58
CA ASN A 17 3.68 -2.13 -6.51
C ASN A 17 4.21 -1.41 -5.25
N ALA A 18 3.58 -0.31 -4.84
CA ALA A 18 3.93 0.39 -3.60
C ALA A 18 3.69 -0.50 -2.37
N MET A 19 2.51 -1.12 -2.28
CA MET A 19 2.17 -2.02 -1.17
C MET A 19 3.02 -3.29 -1.18
N ARG A 20 3.33 -3.84 -2.36
CA ARG A 20 4.23 -4.99 -2.51
C ARG A 20 5.63 -4.68 -1.98
N LEU A 21 6.17 -3.48 -2.23
CA LEU A 21 7.45 -3.06 -1.67
C LEU A 21 7.37 -2.84 -0.15
N ALA A 22 6.30 -2.20 0.33
CA ALA A 22 6.06 -2.02 1.76
C ALA A 22 6.06 -3.37 2.52
N ASN A 23 5.40 -4.39 1.97
CA ASN A 23 5.40 -5.76 2.51
C ASN A 23 6.80 -6.39 2.55
N VAL A 24 7.63 -6.15 1.52
CA VAL A 24 9.02 -6.65 1.51
C VAL A 24 9.85 -5.98 2.60
N ALA A 25 9.68 -4.67 2.81
CA ALA A 25 10.38 -3.94 3.86
C ALA A 25 9.98 -4.43 5.27
N VAL A 26 8.68 -4.58 5.53
CA VAL A 26 8.19 -5.17 6.80
C VAL A 26 8.80 -6.55 7.04
N LYS A 27 8.81 -7.44 6.04
CA LYS A 27 9.41 -8.79 6.14
C LYS A 27 10.91 -8.77 6.42
N LYS A 28 11.62 -7.69 6.10
CA LYS A 28 13.04 -7.50 6.41
C LYS A 28 13.29 -6.91 7.81
N GLY A 29 12.23 -6.60 8.55
CA GLY A 29 12.30 -6.02 9.89
C GLY A 29 12.34 -4.50 9.91
N ASP A 30 11.92 -3.82 8.83
CA ASP A 30 11.76 -2.38 8.82
C ASP A 30 10.43 -1.96 9.47
N GLU A 31 10.44 -0.83 10.17
CA GLU A 31 9.23 -0.13 10.61
C GLU A 31 8.67 0.65 9.41
N VAL A 32 7.48 0.28 8.94
CA VAL A 32 6.87 0.87 7.75
C VAL A 32 5.53 1.50 8.12
N ILE A 33 5.37 2.75 7.72
CA ILE A 33 4.10 3.47 7.73
C ILE A 33 3.63 3.64 6.29
N VAL A 34 2.36 3.37 6.02
CA VAL A 34 1.69 3.70 4.76
C VAL A 34 0.60 4.72 5.04
N PHE A 35 0.60 5.83 4.29
CA PHE A 35 -0.45 6.83 4.33
C PHE A 35 -1.07 6.99 2.95
N MET A 36 -2.36 6.63 2.85
CA MET A 36 -3.20 6.88 1.68
C MET A 36 -3.76 8.29 1.79
N LEU A 37 -3.61 9.11 0.73
CA LEU A 37 -4.24 10.43 0.67
C LEU A 37 -4.79 10.74 -0.72
N GLY A 38 -5.56 11.82 -0.84
CA GLY A 38 -6.08 12.25 -2.14
C GLY A 38 -6.94 11.17 -2.78
N LYS A 39 -6.66 10.82 -4.04
CA LYS A 39 -7.43 9.80 -4.76
C LYS A 39 -7.27 8.39 -4.18
N ALA A 40 -6.14 8.10 -3.53
CA ALA A 40 -5.89 6.79 -2.95
C ALA A 40 -6.86 6.45 -1.82
N VAL A 41 -7.49 7.44 -1.17
CA VAL A 41 -8.50 7.22 -0.12
C VAL A 41 -9.69 6.39 -0.63
N THR A 42 -9.97 6.40 -1.93
CA THR A 42 -11.06 5.62 -2.53
C THR A 42 -10.63 4.22 -2.98
N PHE A 43 -9.50 3.69 -2.51
CA PHE A 43 -8.92 2.42 -2.96
C PHE A 43 -9.90 1.24 -2.91
N GLU A 44 -10.82 1.22 -1.92
CA GLU A 44 -11.85 0.18 -1.79
C GLU A 44 -12.80 0.08 -2.99
N LYS A 45 -12.89 1.13 -3.82
CA LYS A 45 -13.75 1.19 -5.01
C LYS A 45 -13.02 0.83 -6.31
N LEU A 46 -11.69 0.63 -6.26
CA LEU A 46 -10.87 0.39 -7.44
C LEU A 46 -10.91 -1.08 -7.85
N PRO A 47 -10.79 -1.40 -9.15
CA PRO A 47 -10.70 -2.78 -9.62
C PRO A 47 -9.38 -3.42 -9.19
N THR A 48 -9.42 -4.68 -8.78
CA THR A 48 -8.25 -5.46 -8.31
C THR A 48 -7.67 -6.39 -9.37
N GLU A 49 -8.19 -6.38 -10.59
CA GLU A 49 -7.65 -7.12 -11.73
C GLU A 49 -7.06 -6.15 -12.75
N PRO A 50 -5.86 -6.42 -13.30
CA PRO A 50 -4.99 -7.59 -13.06
C PRO A 50 -4.09 -7.45 -11.81
N PHE A 51 -4.18 -6.34 -11.09
CA PHE A 51 -3.28 -6.02 -9.96
C PHE A 51 -4.03 -6.10 -8.62
N ASN A 52 -3.90 -7.24 -7.94
CA ASN A 52 -4.60 -7.46 -6.67
C ASN A 52 -3.91 -6.74 -5.49
N PHE A 53 -4.03 -5.41 -5.47
CA PHE A 53 -3.46 -4.59 -4.41
C PHE A 53 -4.16 -4.79 -3.06
N MET A 54 -5.44 -5.22 -3.06
CA MET A 54 -6.17 -5.53 -1.83
C MET A 54 -5.53 -6.69 -1.07
N GLU A 55 -5.02 -7.72 -1.77
CA GLU A 55 -4.24 -8.78 -1.12
C GLU A 55 -2.97 -8.22 -0.45
N GLN A 56 -2.29 -7.26 -1.08
CA GLN A 56 -1.10 -6.62 -0.49
C GLN A 56 -1.44 -5.77 0.72
N ILE A 57 -2.55 -5.02 0.70
CA ILE A 57 -3.06 -4.24 1.84
C ILE A 57 -3.41 -5.16 3.00
N ASN A 58 -4.16 -6.24 2.75
CA ASN A 58 -4.55 -7.20 3.78
C ASN A 58 -3.36 -7.96 4.39
N ALA A 59 -2.27 -8.14 3.64
CA ALA A 59 -1.05 -8.77 4.12
C ALA A 59 -0.11 -7.82 4.90
N PHE A 60 -0.37 -6.50 4.87
CA PHE A 60 0.49 -5.50 5.49
C PHE A 60 0.34 -5.49 7.01
N GLN A 61 1.47 -5.43 7.73
CA GLN A 61 1.52 -5.50 9.19
C GLN A 61 2.16 -4.26 9.84
N GLY A 62 2.43 -3.21 9.05
CA GLY A 62 2.87 -1.92 9.57
C GLY A 62 1.70 -0.99 9.88
N ASP A 63 2.00 0.26 10.23
CA ASP A 63 0.96 1.26 10.48
C ASP A 63 0.37 1.75 9.16
N PHE A 64 -0.96 1.67 9.06
CA PHE A 64 -1.70 2.04 7.86
C PHE A 64 -2.72 3.14 8.19
N TYR A 65 -2.62 4.26 7.49
CA TYR A 65 -3.48 5.42 7.67
C TYR A 65 -4.18 5.78 6.35
N VAL A 66 -5.43 6.22 6.46
CA VAL A 66 -6.32 6.66 5.37
C VAL A 66 -6.95 7.98 5.77
#